data_AF-A0A6H0KUG0-F1
#
_entry.id   AF-A0A6H0KUG0-F1
#
_cell.length_a   1.000
_cell.length_b   1.000
_cell.length_c   1.000
_cell.angle_alpha   90.00
_cell.angle_beta   90.00
_cell.angle_gamma   90.00
#
_symmetry.space_group_name_H-M   'P 1'
#
loop_
_entity.id
_entity.type
_entity.pdbx_description
1 polymer ?
#
loop_
_entity_poly.entity_id
_entity_poly.type
_entity_poly.pdbx_seq_one_letter_code
_entity_poly.pdbx_strand_id
1 'polypeptide(L)'
;MKLDKSFLTLFVGLAMAACSNDEEMVTGGQNQLPVDGREAYMSVSVSMPKSTGTRAPGEDHGSTEEQKVNELLLALFDASDVCLETKALAATDYILNAGGALVTGYDGKAFKVPSATAKVLAVVNPSNKFKTACVASASWSAINSAVEQTLEEVIGATKDNFMMINAGDNANSANGALVAVDVKVVDGTNFVDAIAAKAAAETDRSLIHVDRVVAKVSLGTNPAGVTVPTGVTCTFGDWALNVTNKSMFPYSEIVMPVGGSVNADYRKDPNYELAGFNTSQFNYLKVADDGTLPTDFSAMTDSKYCLENTMAADAQTQAQTTAAVVSAVYTPSSFTVGDSWFRLLGVTYKTLVELQTVYNAAKTAATADALQTQIITLCDQFYARMKAAATKQGKTVGADFAAITIAELDAIANGGEYSKPAASEIVGVEYFQNGVCYYNILIRHDDAITATMELGKYGVVRNNWYTLTINSVKQPGTPWIPDKTDPTDPEKPGGNDDDAEAYLSVNIVVDPWTTWSQGVDL
;
A
#
# COMPACT_ATOMS: atom_id res chain seq x y z
N MET A 1 -17.39 64.30 -18.19
CA MET A 1 -16.93 63.53 -17.00
C MET A 1 -17.38 62.09 -17.18
N LYS A 2 -16.51 61.26 -17.78
CA LYS A 2 -16.60 59.80 -17.90
C LYS A 2 -15.22 59.35 -18.39
N LEU A 3 -14.58 58.47 -17.61
CA LEU A 3 -13.27 57.89 -17.92
C LEU A 3 -13.45 56.83 -19.01
N ASP A 4 -12.65 56.92 -20.07
CA ASP A 4 -12.38 55.83 -20.99
C ASP A 4 -10.92 55.36 -20.85
N LYS A 5 -10.79 54.05 -21.00
CA LYS A 5 -9.63 53.16 -21.02
C LYS A 5 -8.29 53.80 -21.43
N SER A 6 -7.22 53.39 -20.75
CA SER A 6 -6.05 52.66 -21.28
C SER A 6 -4.84 52.87 -20.38
N PHE A 7 -4.33 51.82 -19.72
CA PHE A 7 -2.89 51.72 -19.43
C PHE A 7 -2.50 50.24 -19.29
N LEU A 8 -1.83 49.77 -20.34
CA LEU A 8 -1.04 48.57 -20.41
C LEU A 8 0.08 48.66 -19.36
N THR A 9 0.13 47.73 -18.40
CA THR A 9 1.26 47.59 -17.47
C THR A 9 1.95 46.26 -17.71
N LEU A 10 3.16 46.38 -18.22
CA LEU A 10 4.17 45.37 -18.49
C LEU A 10 4.64 44.76 -17.16
N PHE A 11 4.38 43.47 -16.93
CA PHE A 11 5.03 42.71 -15.85
C PHE A 11 6.42 42.29 -16.32
N VAL A 12 7.44 42.97 -15.81
CA VAL A 12 8.85 42.57 -15.94
C VAL A 12 9.11 41.48 -14.91
N GLY A 13 9.40 40.27 -15.37
CA GLY A 13 9.92 39.20 -14.52
C GLY A 13 11.34 39.53 -14.07
N LEU A 14 11.54 39.68 -12.77
CA LEU A 14 12.88 39.62 -12.17
C LEU A 14 13.25 38.15 -12.01
N ALA A 15 14.04 37.63 -12.95
CA ALA A 15 14.89 36.48 -12.72
C ALA A 15 16.10 36.96 -11.88
N MET A 16 16.17 36.54 -10.62
CA MET A 16 17.40 36.66 -9.83
C MET A 16 18.36 35.55 -10.26
N ALA A 17 19.25 35.89 -11.19
CA ALA A 17 20.48 35.14 -11.42
C ALA A 17 21.44 35.46 -10.26
N ALA A 18 21.65 34.51 -9.37
CA ALA A 18 22.80 34.53 -8.47
C ALA A 18 23.91 33.68 -9.12
N CYS A 19 24.84 34.36 -9.78
CA CYS A 19 26.14 33.77 -10.12
C CYS A 19 26.91 33.55 -8.81
N SER A 20 27.31 32.32 -8.52
CA SER A 20 28.54 32.07 -7.78
C SER A 20 29.43 31.18 -8.64
N ASN A 21 30.57 31.76 -9.03
CA ASN A 21 31.72 31.24 -9.76
C ASN A 21 31.70 29.76 -10.18
N ASP A 22 31.85 29.59 -11.49
CA ASP A 22 32.42 28.40 -12.11
C ASP A 22 33.83 28.14 -11.55
N GLU A 23 33.99 27.06 -10.78
CA GLU A 23 35.24 26.31 -10.73
C GLU A 23 35.04 24.95 -11.39
N GLU A 24 35.94 24.68 -12.32
CA GLU A 24 36.00 23.52 -13.20
C GLU A 24 35.80 22.18 -12.47
N MET A 25 34.82 21.41 -12.94
CA MET A 25 34.69 20.00 -12.59
C MET A 25 35.86 19.19 -13.15
N VAL A 26 36.78 18.78 -12.27
CA VAL A 26 37.71 17.68 -12.55
C VAL A 26 37.07 16.36 -12.14
N THR A 27 37.00 15.47 -13.13
CA THR A 27 36.58 14.08 -13.02
C THR A 27 37.68 13.26 -12.33
N GLY A 28 37.35 12.60 -11.21
CA GLY A 28 38.09 11.44 -10.68
C GLY A 28 38.64 11.56 -9.25
N GLY A 29 38.35 10.55 -8.43
CA GLY A 29 39.10 10.25 -7.20
C GLY A 29 38.30 10.32 -5.90
N GLN A 30 38.25 9.19 -5.19
CA GLN A 30 37.77 9.05 -3.80
C GLN A 30 38.47 10.05 -2.86
N ASN A 31 37.75 10.48 -1.79
CA ASN A 31 38.11 11.48 -0.75
C ASN A 31 37.72 12.94 -1.02
N GLN A 32 36.42 13.24 -1.11
CA GLN A 32 35.93 14.58 -0.75
C GLN A 32 35.64 14.63 0.77
N LEU A 33 36.63 15.08 1.55
CA LEU A 33 36.45 15.47 2.96
C LEU A 33 35.65 16.79 3.04
N PRO A 34 34.78 17.00 4.05
CA PRO A 34 34.31 18.35 4.38
C PRO A 34 34.99 18.98 5.63
N VAL A 35 35.52 20.19 5.40
CA VAL A 35 35.50 21.44 6.20
C VAL A 35 36.47 21.69 7.38
N ASP A 36 37.03 20.71 8.12
CA ASP A 36 38.06 21.03 9.15
C ASP A 36 39.37 20.19 9.12
N GLY A 37 39.41 19.14 8.31
CA GLY A 37 40.60 18.28 8.14
C GLY A 37 40.92 17.34 9.31
N ARG A 38 40.08 17.25 10.35
CA ARG A 38 40.30 16.34 11.49
C ARG A 38 39.85 14.91 11.16
N GLU A 39 40.57 13.93 11.70
CA GLU A 39 40.13 12.54 11.61
C GLU A 39 39.01 12.30 12.62
N ALA A 40 37.91 11.68 12.19
CA ALA A 40 36.80 11.35 13.06
C ALA A 40 36.29 9.95 12.73
N TYR A 41 35.87 9.20 13.75
CA TYR A 41 35.46 7.81 13.62
C TYR A 41 34.13 7.55 14.32
N MET A 42 33.33 6.65 13.74
CA MET A 42 32.11 6.15 14.35
C MET A 42 31.94 4.65 14.08
N SER A 43 31.03 4.01 14.81
CA SER A 43 30.55 2.65 14.55
C SER A 43 29.04 2.63 14.76
N VAL A 44 28.34 1.78 14.00
CA VAL A 44 26.87 1.72 14.01
C VAL A 44 26.37 0.32 14.31
N SER A 45 25.20 0.27 14.95
CA SER A 45 24.41 -0.95 15.14
C SER A 45 23.04 -0.75 14.52
N VAL A 46 22.75 -1.47 13.45
CA VAL A 46 21.44 -1.46 12.80
C VAL A 46 20.57 -2.54 13.43
N SER A 47 19.45 -2.13 14.03
CA SER A 47 18.50 -3.04 14.66
C SER A 47 17.21 -3.12 13.85
N MET A 48 16.94 -4.30 13.31
CA MET A 48 15.67 -4.61 12.66
C MET A 48 14.52 -4.70 13.68
N PRO A 49 13.25 -4.66 13.22
CA PRO A 49 12.09 -4.75 14.09
C PRO A 49 12.07 -6.08 14.87
N LYS A 50 11.67 -6.06 16.14
CA LYS A 50 11.64 -7.24 17.03
C LYS A 50 10.48 -7.17 18.02
N SER A 51 10.01 -8.33 18.51
CA SER A 51 9.06 -8.37 19.63
C SER A 51 9.78 -8.13 20.96
N THR A 52 9.04 -7.64 21.97
CA THR A 52 9.57 -7.34 23.32
C THR A 52 9.50 -8.54 24.27
N GLY A 53 8.96 -9.70 23.84
CA GLY A 53 8.75 -10.90 24.66
C GLY A 53 9.66 -12.08 24.31
N THR A 54 9.94 -12.94 25.30
CA THR A 54 10.52 -14.27 25.08
C THR A 54 9.42 -15.25 24.62
N ARG A 55 9.54 -15.76 23.39
CA ARG A 55 8.82 -16.91 22.79
C ARG A 55 7.49 -17.30 23.46
N ALA A 56 6.38 -16.89 22.87
CA ALA A 56 5.14 -17.65 22.94
C ALA A 56 5.00 -18.54 21.69
N PRO A 57 4.55 -19.80 21.79
CA PRO A 57 4.15 -20.57 20.62
C PRO A 57 2.98 -19.87 19.92
N GLY A 58 3.15 -19.47 18.65
CA GLY A 58 2.09 -18.85 17.84
C GLY A 58 2.26 -17.36 17.52
N GLU A 59 3.41 -16.74 17.81
CA GLU A 59 3.74 -15.41 17.27
C GLU A 59 4.32 -15.55 15.85
N ASP A 60 3.69 -14.91 14.87
CA ASP A 60 4.17 -14.89 13.48
C ASP A 60 5.30 -13.86 13.32
N HIS A 61 6.43 -14.31 12.75
CA HIS A 61 7.56 -13.45 12.39
C HIS A 61 7.71 -13.34 10.88
N GLY A 62 8.45 -12.31 10.43
CA GLY A 62 8.80 -12.19 9.03
C GLY A 62 9.62 -13.37 8.50
N SER A 63 9.49 -13.67 7.21
CA SER A 63 10.27 -14.73 6.56
C SER A 63 11.75 -14.35 6.45
N THR A 64 12.61 -15.32 6.14
CA THR A 64 14.05 -15.08 5.92
C THR A 64 14.30 -14.07 4.80
N GLU A 65 13.53 -14.14 3.71
CA GLU A 65 13.64 -13.20 2.59
C GLU A 65 13.20 -11.79 2.98
N GLU A 66 12.20 -11.68 3.86
CA GLU A 66 11.69 -10.39 4.36
C GLU A 66 12.69 -9.64 5.25
N GLN A 67 13.75 -10.30 5.72
CA GLN A 67 14.79 -9.71 6.58
C GLN A 67 16.20 -9.77 5.97
N LYS A 68 16.30 -10.12 4.68
CA LYS A 68 17.57 -10.21 3.97
C LYS A 68 18.18 -8.83 3.74
N VAL A 69 19.49 -8.71 3.98
CA VAL A 69 20.26 -7.49 3.73
C VAL A 69 21.17 -7.71 2.52
N ASN A 70 20.82 -7.08 1.39
CA ASN A 70 21.63 -7.09 0.17
C ASN A 70 22.56 -5.87 0.09
N GLU A 71 22.09 -4.71 0.57
CA GLU A 71 22.85 -3.46 0.60
C GLU A 71 22.50 -2.68 1.87
N LEU A 72 23.46 -1.98 2.46
CA LEU A 72 23.23 -1.00 3.53
C LEU A 72 23.90 0.32 3.15
N LEU A 73 23.09 1.36 2.95
CA LEU A 73 23.54 2.72 2.71
C LEU A 73 23.45 3.52 4.01
N LEU A 74 24.53 4.18 4.40
CA LEU A 74 24.57 5.14 5.50
C LEU A 74 24.77 6.55 4.94
N ALA A 75 23.89 7.48 5.31
CA ALA A 75 24.03 8.89 5.01
C ALA A 75 24.38 9.67 6.28
N LEU A 76 25.40 10.52 6.18
CA LEU A 76 26.00 11.25 7.30
C LEU A 76 25.63 12.72 7.16
N PHE A 77 25.01 13.31 8.19
CA PHE A 77 24.49 14.67 8.15
C PHE A 77 25.20 15.57 9.16
N ASP A 78 25.36 16.85 8.81
CA ASP A 78 25.76 17.88 9.76
C ASP A 78 24.61 18.30 10.69
N ALA A 79 24.87 19.26 11.57
CA ALA A 79 23.86 19.79 12.50
C ALA A 79 22.72 20.55 11.81
N SER A 80 22.89 20.95 10.55
CA SER A 80 21.90 21.66 9.73
C SER A 80 21.12 20.70 8.80
N ASP A 81 21.26 19.39 9.00
CA ASP A 81 20.62 18.34 8.22
C ASP A 81 21.03 18.35 6.74
N VAL A 82 22.26 18.75 6.44
CA VAL A 82 22.87 18.62 5.11
C VAL A 82 23.73 17.35 5.06
N CYS A 83 23.50 16.51 4.05
CA CYS A 83 24.26 15.29 3.85
C CYS A 83 25.71 15.64 3.49
N LEU A 84 26.65 15.24 4.34
CA LEU A 84 28.08 15.44 4.16
C LEU A 84 28.69 14.36 3.25
N GLU A 85 28.28 13.12 3.44
CA GLU A 85 28.79 11.95 2.74
C GLU A 85 27.77 10.82 2.80
N THR A 86 27.76 9.96 1.77
CA THR A 86 27.04 8.69 1.78
C THR A 86 28.01 7.53 1.59
N LYS A 87 27.76 6.43 2.31
CA LYS A 87 28.64 5.27 2.37
C LYS A 87 27.86 3.98 2.28
N ALA A 88 28.18 3.13 1.30
CA ALA A 88 27.74 1.75 1.31
C ALA A 88 28.60 0.96 2.32
N LEU A 89 27.96 0.33 3.30
CA LEU A 89 28.64 -0.40 4.38
C LEU A 89 28.82 -1.86 4.00
N ALA A 90 30.06 -2.37 4.17
CA ALA A 90 30.31 -3.80 4.16
C ALA A 90 29.86 -4.43 5.48
N ALA A 91 29.63 -5.75 5.50
CA ALA A 91 29.23 -6.45 6.73
C ALA A 91 30.22 -6.23 7.90
N THR A 92 31.50 -5.97 7.61
CA THR A 92 32.52 -5.64 8.61
C THR A 92 32.30 -4.29 9.32
N ASP A 93 31.55 -3.37 8.71
CA ASP A 93 31.47 -1.96 9.13
C ASP A 93 30.33 -1.68 10.13
N TYR A 94 29.43 -2.63 10.35
CA TYR A 94 28.28 -2.46 11.23
C TYR A 94 27.92 -3.73 11.99
N ILE A 95 27.21 -3.55 13.09
CA ILE A 95 26.51 -4.64 13.77
C ILE A 95 25.11 -4.74 13.18
N LEU A 96 24.65 -5.94 12.87
CA LEU A 96 23.25 -6.22 12.55
C LEU A 96 22.59 -6.94 13.72
N ASN A 97 21.49 -6.38 14.22
CA ASN A 97 20.60 -7.03 15.18
C ASN A 97 19.29 -7.40 14.49
N ALA A 98 18.96 -8.69 14.47
CA ALA A 98 17.70 -9.22 13.96
C ALA A 98 17.10 -10.18 15.00
N GLY A 99 15.79 -10.10 15.22
CA GLY A 99 15.10 -10.90 16.23
C GLY A 99 15.64 -10.71 17.66
N GLY A 100 16.20 -9.54 17.96
CA GLY A 100 16.79 -9.24 19.27
C GLY A 100 18.20 -9.81 19.49
N ALA A 101 18.79 -10.52 18.53
CA ALA A 101 20.12 -11.10 18.63
C ALA A 101 21.08 -10.52 17.58
N LEU A 102 22.38 -10.60 17.88
CA LEU A 102 23.44 -10.26 16.93
C LEU A 102 23.49 -11.30 15.81
N VAL A 103 23.52 -10.84 14.56
CA VAL A 103 23.72 -11.71 13.40
C VAL A 103 25.21 -11.94 13.19
N THR A 104 25.61 -13.19 13.01
CA THR A 104 27.02 -13.56 12.77
C THR A 104 27.52 -13.02 11.43
N GLY A 105 28.79 -12.64 11.35
CA GLY A 105 29.40 -12.09 10.13
C GLY A 105 29.31 -10.57 10.01
N TYR A 106 28.76 -9.90 11.02
CA TYR A 106 28.67 -8.45 11.13
C TYR A 106 29.56 -7.95 12.28
N ASP A 107 30.73 -7.37 11.95
CA ASP A 107 31.80 -7.13 12.94
C ASP A 107 31.68 -5.78 13.67
N GLY A 108 30.97 -4.82 13.09
CA GLY A 108 30.78 -3.50 13.68
C GLY A 108 32.07 -2.72 13.92
N LYS A 109 33.01 -2.79 12.98
CA LYS A 109 34.28 -2.04 13.04
C LYS A 109 34.06 -0.55 12.84
N ALA A 110 34.82 0.26 13.56
CA ALA A 110 34.75 1.70 13.39
C ALA A 110 35.30 2.14 12.02
N PHE A 111 34.61 3.07 11.38
CA PHE A 111 34.98 3.65 10.09
C PHE A 111 35.12 5.16 10.19
N LYS A 112 35.91 5.73 9.28
CA LYS A 112 36.19 7.17 9.22
C LYS A 112 34.97 7.90 8.66
N VAL A 113 34.69 9.08 9.20
CA VAL A 113 33.59 9.97 8.80
C VAL A 113 34.03 11.44 8.86
N PRO A 114 33.29 12.38 8.25
CA PRO A 114 33.47 13.80 8.47
C PRO A 114 33.34 14.18 9.95
N SER A 115 34.23 15.02 10.46
CA SER A 115 34.22 15.50 11.85
C SER A 115 32.97 16.32 12.20
N ALA A 116 32.34 16.94 11.21
CA ALA A 116 31.12 17.72 11.34
C ALA A 116 29.84 16.85 11.38
N THR A 117 29.95 15.53 11.21
CA THR A 117 28.80 14.63 11.29
C THR A 117 28.17 14.69 12.68
N ALA A 118 26.89 15.05 12.73
CA ALA A 118 26.09 15.16 13.94
C ALA A 118 24.92 14.18 13.96
N LYS A 119 24.44 13.73 12.78
CA LYS A 119 23.31 12.81 12.66
C LYS A 119 23.53 11.80 11.54
N VAL A 120 22.81 10.68 11.59
CA VAL A 120 22.88 9.62 10.58
C VAL A 120 21.51 9.07 10.18
N LEU A 121 21.46 8.58 8.95
CA LEU A 121 20.35 7.80 8.38
C LEU A 121 20.90 6.48 7.84
N ALA A 122 20.33 5.35 8.24
CA ALA A 122 20.63 4.04 7.68
C ALA A 122 19.46 3.59 6.80
N VAL A 123 19.79 3.12 5.59
CA VAL A 123 18.82 2.56 4.65
C VAL A 123 19.29 1.19 4.19
N VAL A 124 18.58 0.16 4.63
CA VAL A 124 18.75 -1.23 4.16
C VAL A 124 18.06 -1.35 2.81
N ASN A 125 18.70 -2.01 1.85
CA ASN A 125 18.18 -2.28 0.51
C ASN A 125 17.54 -1.03 -0.16
N PRO A 126 18.27 0.09 -0.27
CA PRO A 126 17.72 1.33 -0.80
C PRO A 126 17.27 1.17 -2.26
N SER A 127 16.10 1.72 -2.60
CA SER A 127 15.66 1.79 -4.00
C SER A 127 16.59 2.66 -4.85
N ASN A 128 16.59 2.45 -6.17
CA ASN A 128 17.42 3.24 -7.08
C ASN A 128 17.08 4.75 -7.02
N LYS A 129 15.79 5.08 -6.87
CA LYS A 129 15.34 6.48 -6.71
C LYS A 129 15.87 7.08 -5.40
N PHE A 130 15.86 6.32 -4.30
CA PHE A 130 16.44 6.79 -3.04
C PHE A 130 17.94 7.03 -3.16
N LYS A 131 18.70 6.10 -3.76
CA LYS A 131 20.14 6.25 -4.01
C LYS A 131 20.47 7.47 -4.87
N THR A 132 19.59 7.82 -5.80
CA THR A 132 19.75 9.00 -6.67
C THR A 132 19.52 10.30 -5.90
N ALA A 133 18.54 10.32 -4.98
CA ALA A 133 18.25 11.50 -4.15
C ALA A 133 19.26 11.67 -3.00
N CYS A 134 19.71 10.58 -2.40
CA CYS A 134 20.56 10.55 -1.22
C CYS A 134 22.05 10.68 -1.60
N VAL A 135 22.48 11.92 -1.85
CA VAL A 135 23.87 12.26 -2.22
C VAL A 135 24.42 13.37 -1.33
N ALA A 136 25.75 13.47 -1.25
CA ALA A 136 26.40 14.57 -0.54
C ALA A 136 25.92 15.94 -1.06
N SER A 137 25.89 16.94 -0.18
CA SER A 137 25.31 18.29 -0.33
C SER A 137 23.78 18.39 -0.36
N ALA A 138 23.03 17.29 -0.51
CA ALA A 138 21.57 17.33 -0.43
C ALA A 138 21.11 17.49 1.03
N SER A 139 20.08 18.30 1.26
CA SER A 139 19.45 18.41 2.58
C SER A 139 18.54 17.22 2.86
N TRP A 140 18.31 16.90 4.13
CA TRP A 140 17.36 15.87 4.55
C TRP A 140 15.96 16.11 3.96
N SER A 141 15.49 17.36 3.94
CA SER A 141 14.20 17.70 3.35
C SER A 141 14.12 17.39 1.85
N ALA A 142 15.20 17.60 1.10
CA ALA A 142 15.26 17.23 -0.31
C ALA A 142 15.31 15.69 -0.49
N ILE A 143 16.12 15.00 0.32
CA ILE A 143 16.23 13.53 0.30
C ILE A 143 14.90 12.86 0.65
N ASN A 144 14.16 13.43 1.61
CA ASN A 144 12.90 12.91 2.12
C ASN A 144 11.66 13.43 1.37
N SER A 145 11.81 13.96 0.16
CA SER A 145 10.67 14.40 -0.65
C SER A 145 9.81 13.21 -1.08
N ALA A 146 8.51 13.45 -1.29
CA ALA A 146 7.58 12.44 -1.79
C ALA A 146 8.05 11.91 -3.16
N VAL A 147 7.95 10.60 -3.35
CA VAL A 147 8.43 9.96 -4.57
C VAL A 147 7.48 8.84 -4.96
N GLU A 148 7.16 8.76 -6.26
CA GLU A 148 6.45 7.59 -6.79
C GLU A 148 7.36 6.37 -6.75
N GLN A 149 6.85 5.24 -6.25
CA GLN A 149 7.54 3.96 -6.16
C GLN A 149 6.56 2.85 -6.54
N THR A 150 7.01 1.96 -7.40
CA THR A 150 6.35 0.66 -7.54
C THR A 150 6.72 -0.22 -6.35
N LEU A 151 5.87 -1.19 -6.03
CA LEU A 151 6.15 -2.14 -4.96
C LEU A 151 7.47 -2.89 -5.19
N GLU A 152 7.73 -3.30 -6.44
CA GLU A 152 8.95 -4.01 -6.83
C GLU A 152 10.22 -3.19 -6.59
N GLU A 153 10.19 -1.87 -6.80
CA GLU A 153 11.33 -0.99 -6.55
C GLU A 153 11.78 -0.96 -5.07
N VAL A 154 10.90 -1.32 -4.13
CA VAL A 154 11.15 -1.27 -2.68
C VAL A 154 11.13 -2.64 -1.99
N ILE A 155 10.76 -3.72 -2.68
CA ILE A 155 10.85 -5.10 -2.13
C ILE A 155 11.62 -6.10 -3.01
N GLY A 156 11.97 -5.72 -4.24
CA GLY A 156 12.56 -6.58 -5.26
C GLY A 156 11.55 -7.51 -5.94
N ALA A 157 11.83 -7.90 -7.19
CA ALA A 157 10.98 -8.79 -7.99
C ALA A 157 10.71 -10.13 -7.30
N THR A 158 11.73 -10.63 -6.61
CA THR A 158 11.74 -11.90 -5.87
C THR A 158 11.26 -11.76 -4.42
N LYS A 159 10.87 -10.54 -3.99
CA LYS A 159 10.41 -10.23 -2.62
C LYS A 159 11.44 -10.63 -1.56
N ASP A 160 12.71 -10.28 -1.80
CA ASP A 160 13.86 -10.55 -0.93
C ASP A 160 14.79 -9.33 -0.79
N ASN A 161 14.29 -8.13 -1.10
CA ASN A 161 15.06 -6.89 -1.11
C ASN A 161 14.24 -5.73 -0.51
N PHE A 162 13.69 -5.94 0.70
CA PHE A 162 12.86 -4.97 1.39
C PHE A 162 13.65 -3.75 1.85
N MET A 163 13.29 -2.59 1.33
CA MET A 163 13.83 -1.30 1.77
C MET A 163 13.41 -1.05 3.22
N MET A 164 14.39 -0.77 4.08
CA MET A 164 14.16 -0.35 5.47
C MET A 164 14.89 0.95 5.74
N ILE A 165 14.31 1.80 6.58
CA ILE A 165 14.84 3.12 6.93
C ILE A 165 14.65 3.35 8.43
N ASN A 166 15.35 4.33 9.01
CA ASN A 166 15.17 4.73 10.41
C ASN A 166 13.68 4.78 10.82
N ALA A 167 13.34 4.10 11.92
CA ALA A 167 11.96 3.91 12.38
C ALA A 167 11.29 5.21 12.90
N GLY A 168 12.11 6.10 13.47
CA GLY A 168 11.64 7.26 14.23
C GLY A 168 11.45 6.93 15.71
N ASP A 169 10.92 7.88 16.47
CA ASP A 169 10.65 7.73 17.91
C ASP A 169 9.17 8.03 18.21
N ASN A 170 8.41 6.98 18.51
CA ASN A 170 6.98 7.10 18.82
C ASN A 170 6.72 7.95 20.09
N ALA A 171 7.68 8.02 21.03
CA ALA A 171 7.55 8.85 22.22
C ALA A 171 7.86 10.33 21.93
N ASN A 172 8.53 10.63 20.82
CA ASN A 172 8.92 11.98 20.44
C ASN A 172 8.95 12.13 18.91
N SER A 173 7.76 12.13 18.30
CA SER A 173 7.59 12.19 16.84
C SER A 173 8.25 13.41 16.18
N ALA A 174 8.44 14.49 16.93
CA ALA A 174 9.13 15.70 16.48
C ALA A 174 10.63 15.50 16.18
N ASN A 175 11.24 14.42 16.68
CA ASN A 175 12.65 14.09 16.40
C ASN A 175 12.89 13.70 14.93
N GLY A 176 11.86 13.25 14.21
CA GLY A 176 11.99 12.80 12.83
C GLY A 176 12.86 11.54 12.68
N ALA A 177 13.45 11.37 11.49
CA ALA A 177 14.17 10.15 11.13
C ALA A 177 15.63 10.10 11.62
N LEU A 178 16.31 11.25 11.62
CA LEU A 178 17.76 11.31 11.76
C LEU A 178 18.19 11.02 13.20
N VAL A 179 19.05 10.01 13.39
CA VAL A 179 19.57 9.65 14.70
C VAL A 179 20.79 10.50 15.01
N ALA A 180 20.78 11.20 16.14
CA ALA A 180 21.94 11.95 16.62
C ALA A 180 23.10 10.99 16.94
N VAL A 181 24.33 11.40 16.62
CA VAL A 181 25.53 10.57 16.84
C VAL A 181 26.63 11.36 17.53
N ASP A 182 27.40 10.66 18.35
CA ASP A 182 28.61 11.19 18.97
C ASP A 182 29.85 10.64 18.27
N VAL A 183 30.37 11.41 17.32
CA VAL A 183 31.53 11.02 16.52
C VAL A 183 32.82 11.25 17.31
N LYS A 184 33.73 10.27 17.27
CA LYS A 184 34.99 10.31 18.02
C LYS A 184 36.04 11.05 17.19
N VAL A 185 36.15 12.37 17.42
CA VAL A 185 37.08 13.27 16.71
C VAL A 185 38.47 13.21 17.34
N VAL A 186 39.50 12.93 16.53
CA VAL A 186 40.91 12.98 16.94
C VAL A 186 41.32 14.43 17.12
N ASP A 187 41.39 14.87 18.38
CA ASP A 187 41.70 16.24 18.78
C ASP A 187 43.01 16.35 19.58
N GLY A 188 43.67 15.22 19.87
CA GLY A 188 44.89 15.15 20.67
C GLY A 188 44.66 15.29 22.17
N THR A 189 43.40 15.46 22.62
CA THR A 189 43.02 15.62 24.02
C THR A 189 42.06 14.51 24.48
N ASN A 190 40.87 14.43 23.90
CA ASN A 190 39.89 13.39 24.19
C ASN A 190 40.29 12.09 23.51
N PHE A 191 40.77 12.18 22.27
CA PHE A 191 41.31 11.04 21.52
C PHE A 191 42.69 11.40 20.96
N VAL A 192 43.72 10.75 21.51
CA VAL A 192 45.13 11.01 21.20
C VAL A 192 45.53 10.60 19.78
N ASP A 193 44.87 9.57 19.23
CA ASP A 193 45.13 9.05 17.89
C ASP A 193 43.90 8.31 17.33
N ALA A 194 44.01 7.85 16.08
CA ALA A 194 42.96 7.09 15.41
C ALA A 194 42.65 5.74 16.08
N ILE A 195 43.61 5.12 16.79
CA ILE A 195 43.40 3.84 17.47
C ILE A 195 42.46 4.06 18.66
N ALA A 196 42.71 5.09 19.47
CA ALA A 196 41.87 5.47 20.60
C ALA A 196 40.46 5.86 20.14
N ALA A 197 40.33 6.66 19.07
CA ALA A 197 39.03 7.05 18.53
C ALA A 197 38.22 5.87 18.00
N LYS A 198 38.85 4.94 17.26
CA LYS A 198 38.18 3.71 16.78
C LYS A 198 37.73 2.82 17.92
N ALA A 199 38.59 2.57 18.91
CA ALA A 199 38.24 1.75 20.06
C ALA A 199 37.05 2.34 20.83
N ALA A 200 37.04 3.66 21.03
CA ALA A 200 35.93 4.35 21.68
C ALA A 200 34.62 4.26 20.87
N ALA A 201 34.68 4.45 19.55
CA ALA A 201 33.53 4.32 18.66
C ALA A 201 32.94 2.90 18.66
N GLU A 202 33.79 1.86 18.70
CA GLU A 202 33.34 0.47 18.79
C GLU A 202 32.71 0.12 20.14
N THR A 203 33.01 0.86 21.21
CA THR A 203 32.34 0.68 22.52
C THR A 203 31.08 1.51 22.69
N ASP A 204 30.93 2.58 21.90
CA ASP A 204 29.83 3.54 21.96
C ASP A 204 29.19 3.68 20.58
N ARG A 205 28.56 2.59 20.13
CA ARG A 205 27.95 2.52 18.80
C ARG A 205 26.65 3.30 18.74
N SER A 206 26.44 4.02 17.65
CA SER A 206 25.14 4.61 17.35
C SER A 206 24.14 3.51 17.01
N LEU A 207 23.13 3.32 17.86
CA LEU A 207 22.05 2.38 17.64
C LEU A 207 20.99 3.01 16.72
N ILE A 208 20.70 2.34 15.61
CA ILE A 208 19.75 2.80 14.60
C ILE A 208 18.68 1.72 14.43
N HIS A 209 17.46 2.01 14.87
CA HIS A 209 16.30 1.17 14.60
C HIS A 209 15.78 1.44 13.21
N VAL A 210 15.52 0.38 12.43
CA VAL A 210 14.99 0.50 11.07
C VAL A 210 13.67 -0.24 10.93
N ASP A 211 12.76 0.32 10.15
CA ASP A 211 11.47 -0.26 9.79
C ASP A 211 11.39 -0.44 8.28
N ARG A 212 10.72 -1.52 7.84
CA ARG A 212 10.35 -1.70 6.42
C ARG A 212 9.44 -0.57 5.99
N VAL A 213 9.61 -0.08 4.77
CA VAL A 213 8.78 1.03 4.23
C VAL A 213 7.41 0.58 3.69
N VAL A 214 7.15 -0.73 3.69
CA VAL A 214 5.92 -1.36 3.21
C VAL A 214 5.15 -2.02 4.35
N ALA A 215 3.85 -2.21 4.17
CA ALA A 215 2.99 -3.02 5.03
C ALA A 215 2.90 -4.46 4.48
N LYS A 216 2.59 -5.42 5.36
CA LYS A 216 2.28 -6.81 5.01
C LYS A 216 0.81 -7.10 5.32
N VAL A 217 0.12 -7.80 4.43
CA VAL A 217 -1.28 -8.18 4.59
C VAL A 217 -1.44 -9.66 4.32
N SER A 218 -2.14 -10.37 5.21
CA SER A 218 -2.54 -11.77 5.02
C SER A 218 -4.04 -11.90 5.12
N LEU A 219 -4.63 -12.75 4.29
CA LEU A 219 -6.06 -13.01 4.29
C LEU A 219 -6.31 -14.50 4.47
N GLY A 220 -7.22 -14.84 5.38
CA GLY A 220 -7.65 -16.21 5.60
C GLY A 220 -9.10 -16.31 6.03
N THR A 221 -9.58 -17.54 6.15
CA THR A 221 -10.89 -17.86 6.72
C THR A 221 -10.73 -18.36 8.15
N ASN A 222 -11.77 -18.20 8.96
CA ASN A 222 -11.77 -18.72 10.33
C ASN A 222 -11.52 -20.24 10.32
N PRO A 223 -10.49 -20.75 11.02
CA PRO A 223 -10.20 -22.19 11.09
C PRO A 223 -11.34 -23.03 11.67
N ALA A 224 -12.20 -22.45 12.51
CA ALA A 224 -13.40 -23.09 13.05
C ALA A 224 -14.55 -23.17 12.03
N GLY A 225 -14.38 -22.60 10.84
CA GLY A 225 -15.37 -22.53 9.77
C GLY A 225 -15.97 -21.13 9.60
N VAL A 226 -16.38 -20.82 8.37
CA VAL A 226 -17.07 -19.58 8.03
C VAL A 226 -18.57 -19.77 8.16
N THR A 227 -19.24 -18.89 8.91
CA THR A 227 -20.71 -18.89 9.01
C THR A 227 -21.33 -18.29 7.74
N VAL A 228 -22.29 -18.99 7.14
CA VAL A 228 -23.02 -18.54 5.94
C VAL A 228 -24.54 -18.61 6.17
N PRO A 229 -25.36 -17.91 5.37
CA PRO A 229 -26.81 -17.98 5.49
C PRO A 229 -27.33 -19.41 5.26
N THR A 230 -28.48 -19.75 5.84
CA THR A 230 -29.04 -21.11 5.77
C THR A 230 -29.20 -21.59 4.31
N GLY A 231 -28.62 -22.75 4.01
CA GLY A 231 -28.70 -23.40 2.70
C GLY A 231 -27.75 -22.82 1.64
N VAL A 232 -27.02 -21.74 1.94
CA VAL A 232 -26.01 -21.16 1.04
C VAL A 232 -24.71 -21.96 1.13
N THR A 233 -24.02 -22.07 0.00
CA THR A 233 -22.60 -22.47 -0.05
C THR A 233 -21.77 -21.28 -0.50
N CYS A 234 -20.65 -20.99 0.16
CA CYS A 234 -19.72 -19.95 -0.23
C CYS A 234 -18.28 -20.44 -0.03
N THR A 235 -17.49 -20.47 -1.10
CA THR A 235 -16.09 -20.89 -1.07
C THR A 235 -15.20 -19.78 -1.61
N PHE A 236 -14.28 -19.30 -0.78
CA PHE A 236 -13.32 -18.25 -1.15
C PHE A 236 -12.20 -18.79 -2.04
N GLY A 237 -11.76 -17.97 -2.98
CA GLY A 237 -10.68 -18.26 -3.92
C GLY A 237 -9.53 -17.27 -3.77
N ASP A 238 -9.02 -16.81 -4.91
CA ASP A 238 -7.91 -15.86 -4.96
C ASP A 238 -8.31 -14.48 -4.45
N TRP A 239 -7.31 -13.73 -4.00
CA TRP A 239 -7.44 -12.38 -3.50
C TRP A 239 -6.34 -11.45 -4.01
N ALA A 240 -6.56 -10.16 -3.91
CA ALA A 240 -5.62 -9.09 -4.27
C ALA A 240 -5.78 -7.88 -3.33
N LEU A 241 -4.76 -7.03 -3.27
CA LEU A 241 -4.91 -5.69 -2.68
C LEU A 241 -5.40 -4.71 -3.75
N ASN A 242 -6.26 -3.79 -3.36
CA ASN A 242 -6.81 -2.73 -4.19
C ASN A 242 -6.57 -1.38 -3.53
N VAL A 243 -6.55 -0.30 -4.32
CA VAL A 243 -6.32 1.08 -3.83
C VAL A 243 -4.98 1.20 -3.09
N THR A 244 -3.94 0.54 -3.61
CA THR A 244 -2.59 0.64 -3.04
C THR A 244 -1.93 1.94 -3.48
N ASN A 245 -1.18 2.60 -2.60
CA ASN A 245 -0.49 3.84 -2.91
C ASN A 245 0.53 3.68 -4.06
N LYS A 246 0.75 4.74 -4.84
CA LYS A 246 1.85 4.81 -5.84
C LYS A 246 3.03 5.64 -5.36
N SER A 247 2.87 6.35 -4.25
CA SER A 247 3.90 7.25 -3.74
C SER A 247 4.12 7.02 -2.25
N MET A 248 5.30 7.41 -1.78
CA MET A 248 5.66 7.36 -0.37
C MET A 248 6.66 8.48 -0.06
N PHE A 249 6.74 8.87 1.20
CA PHE A 249 7.95 9.51 1.71
C PHE A 249 8.94 8.42 2.13
N PRO A 250 10.25 8.56 1.87
CA PRO A 250 11.26 7.66 2.45
C PRO A 250 11.01 7.48 3.95
N TYR A 251 10.80 8.56 4.69
CA TYR A 251 10.31 8.60 6.06
C TYR A 251 9.07 9.51 6.16
N SER A 252 7.92 8.94 6.55
CA SER A 252 6.70 9.68 6.83
C SER A 252 6.63 10.16 8.28
N GLU A 253 6.06 11.35 8.49
CA GLU A 253 5.87 11.95 9.82
C GLU A 253 5.01 11.03 10.70
N ILE A 254 5.44 10.79 11.94
CA ILE A 254 4.68 10.04 12.94
C ILE A 254 3.56 10.92 13.51
N VAL A 255 2.35 10.37 13.52
CA VAL A 255 1.17 10.94 14.17
C VAL A 255 0.64 9.94 15.18
N MET A 256 0.27 10.42 16.37
CA MET A 256 -0.34 9.58 17.41
C MET A 256 -1.83 9.91 17.50
N PRO A 257 -2.72 9.04 16.97
CA PRO A 257 -4.15 9.26 17.07
C PRO A 257 -4.64 9.32 18.52
N VAL A 258 -5.66 10.14 18.77
CA VAL A 258 -6.27 10.23 20.11
C VAL A 258 -6.99 8.93 20.42
N GLY A 259 -6.67 8.33 21.57
CA GLY A 259 -7.25 7.04 21.95
C GLY A 259 -6.63 5.83 21.25
N GLY A 260 -5.55 6.03 20.48
CA GLY A 260 -4.80 4.95 19.85
C GLY A 260 -4.06 4.06 20.84
N SER A 261 -3.86 2.82 20.44
CA SER A 261 -3.11 1.78 21.14
C SER A 261 -1.63 2.13 21.25
N VAL A 262 -0.97 1.62 22.30
CA VAL A 262 0.48 1.74 22.44
C VAL A 262 1.16 0.99 21.29
N ASN A 263 2.11 1.63 20.61
CA ASN A 263 2.81 1.09 19.43
C ASN A 263 1.94 0.87 18.17
N ALA A 264 0.76 1.48 18.10
CA ALA A 264 0.00 1.66 16.87
C ALA A 264 0.17 3.11 16.38
N ASP A 265 1.43 3.50 16.09
CA ASP A 265 1.69 4.80 15.49
C ASP A 265 1.08 4.90 14.10
N TYR A 266 0.58 6.08 13.77
CA TYR A 266 0.07 6.41 12.45
C TYR A 266 1.06 7.32 11.72
N ARG A 267 0.86 7.51 10.42
CA ARG A 267 1.79 8.26 9.57
C ARG A 267 1.06 9.26 8.69
N LYS A 268 1.80 10.27 8.20
CA LYS A 268 1.37 11.14 7.10
C LYS A 268 2.11 10.79 5.82
N ASP A 269 1.42 10.15 4.89
CA ASP A 269 1.92 9.86 3.56
C ASP A 269 1.70 11.05 2.58
N PRO A 270 2.11 10.94 1.31
CA PRO A 270 2.00 12.06 0.36
C PRO A 270 0.58 12.48 -0.05
N ASN A 271 -0.43 11.61 0.15
CA ASN A 271 -1.83 11.83 -0.26
C ASN A 271 -2.80 11.77 0.94
N TYR A 272 -2.30 12.22 2.09
CA TYR A 272 -2.96 12.15 3.38
C TYR A 272 -4.24 12.99 3.51
N GLU A 273 -4.26 14.20 2.96
CA GLU A 273 -5.39 15.13 3.09
C GLU A 273 -6.48 14.82 2.07
N LEU A 274 -7.75 14.99 2.46
CA LEU A 274 -8.89 14.80 1.54
C LEU A 274 -8.81 15.74 0.33
N ALA A 275 -8.41 16.99 0.60
CA ALA A 275 -8.16 17.96 -0.44
C ALA A 275 -6.92 17.57 -1.24
N GLY A 276 -7.12 17.33 -2.54
CA GLY A 276 -6.06 16.86 -3.43
C GLY A 276 -6.15 15.37 -3.76
N PHE A 277 -7.18 14.66 -3.29
CA PHE A 277 -7.49 13.32 -3.78
C PHE A 277 -7.59 13.31 -5.31
N ASN A 278 -6.92 12.36 -5.92
CA ASN A 278 -7.10 12.04 -7.32
C ASN A 278 -6.86 10.55 -7.56
N THR A 279 -7.73 9.90 -8.33
CA THR A 279 -7.57 8.47 -8.68
C THR A 279 -6.22 8.14 -9.34
N SER A 280 -5.48 9.10 -9.91
CA SER A 280 -4.13 8.83 -10.43
C SER A 280 -3.11 8.44 -9.36
N GLN A 281 -3.33 8.79 -8.09
CA GLN A 281 -2.43 8.56 -6.95
C GLN A 281 -2.36 7.10 -6.48
N PHE A 282 -3.32 6.27 -6.89
CA PHE A 282 -3.44 4.88 -6.42
C PHE A 282 -3.44 3.88 -7.58
N ASN A 283 -3.11 2.63 -7.29
CA ASN A 283 -3.33 1.50 -8.19
C ASN A 283 -4.71 0.89 -7.89
N TYR A 284 -5.48 0.64 -8.95
CA TYR A 284 -6.80 0.01 -8.87
C TYR A 284 -6.81 -1.27 -9.70
N LEU A 285 -7.42 -2.32 -9.15
CA LEU A 285 -7.66 -3.57 -9.85
C LEU A 285 -8.63 -3.34 -11.03
N LYS A 286 -8.26 -3.78 -12.22
CA LYS A 286 -9.06 -3.61 -13.44
C LYS A 286 -8.98 -4.86 -14.31
N VAL A 287 -10.14 -5.37 -14.74
CA VAL A 287 -10.21 -6.42 -15.75
C VAL A 287 -9.73 -5.84 -17.09
N ALA A 288 -8.87 -6.57 -17.80
CA ALA A 288 -8.39 -6.17 -19.11
C ALA A 288 -9.51 -6.21 -20.17
N ASP A 289 -9.30 -5.55 -21.31
CA ASP A 289 -10.30 -5.49 -22.39
C ASP A 289 -10.68 -6.87 -22.96
N ASP A 290 -9.76 -7.83 -22.91
CA ASP A 290 -9.99 -9.24 -23.32
C ASP A 290 -10.64 -10.09 -22.22
N GLY A 291 -10.98 -9.49 -21.08
CA GLY A 291 -11.58 -10.15 -19.93
C GLY A 291 -10.56 -10.79 -18.99
N THR A 292 -9.26 -10.61 -19.16
CA THR A 292 -8.25 -11.18 -18.24
C THR A 292 -8.27 -10.48 -16.87
N LEU A 293 -8.22 -11.24 -15.77
CA LEU A 293 -8.10 -10.69 -14.41
C LEU A 293 -6.70 -10.08 -14.18
N PRO A 294 -6.56 -9.08 -13.29
CA PRO A 294 -5.26 -8.61 -12.84
C PRO A 294 -4.39 -9.75 -12.30
N THR A 295 -3.09 -9.73 -12.62
CA THR A 295 -2.12 -10.73 -12.11
C THR A 295 -1.89 -10.62 -10.60
N ASP A 296 -2.42 -9.57 -9.97
CA ASP A 296 -2.41 -9.34 -8.54
C ASP A 296 -3.24 -10.37 -7.75
N PHE A 297 -4.21 -11.03 -8.40
CA PHE A 297 -4.98 -12.11 -7.77
C PHE A 297 -4.12 -13.35 -7.60
N SER A 298 -4.02 -13.85 -6.37
CA SER A 298 -3.35 -15.11 -6.04
C SER A 298 -3.98 -15.77 -4.81
N ALA A 299 -3.54 -16.98 -4.47
CA ALA A 299 -4.13 -17.76 -3.40
C ALA A 299 -4.05 -17.05 -2.03
N MET A 300 -5.03 -17.32 -1.15
CA MET A 300 -5.04 -16.81 0.23
C MET A 300 -3.83 -17.25 1.08
N THR A 301 -3.11 -18.29 0.67
CA THR A 301 -1.84 -18.69 1.30
C THR A 301 -0.73 -17.67 1.11
N ASP A 302 -0.87 -16.77 0.12
CA ASP A 302 0.13 -15.77 -0.19
C ASP A 302 -0.17 -14.47 0.57
N SER A 303 0.74 -14.05 1.46
CA SER A 303 0.74 -12.68 1.96
C SER A 303 1.07 -11.70 0.82
N LYS A 304 0.49 -10.50 0.90
CA LYS A 304 0.72 -9.41 -0.04
C LYS A 304 1.34 -8.23 0.69
N TYR A 305 1.93 -7.33 -0.09
CA TYR A 305 2.59 -6.13 0.39
C TYR A 305 2.04 -4.92 -0.35
N CYS A 306 2.08 -3.77 0.29
CA CYS A 306 1.79 -2.50 -0.33
C CYS A 306 2.64 -1.41 0.33
N LEU A 307 2.82 -0.29 -0.39
CA LEU A 307 3.26 0.94 0.25
C LEU A 307 2.28 1.32 1.37
N GLU A 308 2.76 2.09 2.33
CA GLU A 308 1.86 2.72 3.30
C GLU A 308 0.80 3.58 2.59
N ASN A 309 -0.39 3.62 3.15
CA ASN A 309 -1.51 4.41 2.68
C ASN A 309 -2.34 4.83 3.90
N THR A 310 -2.24 6.11 4.24
CA THR A 310 -2.75 6.71 5.48
C THR A 310 -3.49 7.99 5.18
N MET A 311 -4.46 8.35 6.02
CA MET A 311 -5.39 9.42 5.70
C MET A 311 -5.71 10.28 6.93
N ALA A 312 -5.95 11.57 6.70
CA ALA A 312 -6.65 12.41 7.66
C ALA A 312 -8.01 11.81 8.01
N ALA A 313 -8.58 12.20 9.15
CA ALA A 313 -9.84 11.65 9.66
C ALA A 313 -10.98 11.71 8.62
N ASP A 314 -11.13 12.83 7.93
CA ASP A 314 -12.13 13.07 6.88
C ASP A 314 -11.77 12.47 5.51
N ALA A 315 -10.52 12.06 5.33
CA ALA A 315 -10.01 11.41 4.12
C ALA A 315 -10.15 9.87 4.13
N GLN A 316 -10.72 9.28 5.18
CA GLN A 316 -11.01 7.84 5.25
C GLN A 316 -12.21 7.48 4.36
N THR A 317 -12.01 7.50 3.05
CA THR A 317 -13.05 7.31 2.03
C THR A 317 -12.69 6.18 1.06
N GLN A 318 -13.72 5.52 0.54
CA GLN A 318 -13.61 4.22 -0.10
C GLN A 318 -12.78 4.19 -1.39
N ALA A 319 -12.54 5.34 -2.04
CA ALA A 319 -11.70 5.41 -3.24
C ALA A 319 -10.21 5.62 -2.93
N GLN A 320 -9.80 5.94 -1.70
CA GLN A 320 -8.40 6.10 -1.31
C GLN A 320 -7.94 5.15 -0.20
N THR A 321 -8.86 4.43 0.44
CA THR A 321 -8.54 3.42 1.46
C THR A 321 -8.09 2.11 0.83
N THR A 322 -6.88 1.65 1.17
CA THR A 322 -6.37 0.33 0.77
C THR A 322 -7.31 -0.78 1.26
N ALA A 323 -7.67 -1.69 0.36
CA ALA A 323 -8.62 -2.76 0.64
C ALA A 323 -8.11 -4.12 0.16
N ALA A 324 -8.51 -5.19 0.84
CA ALA A 324 -8.38 -6.55 0.34
C ALA A 324 -9.63 -6.92 -0.47
N VAL A 325 -9.44 -7.34 -1.72
CA VAL A 325 -10.49 -7.86 -2.59
C VAL A 325 -10.34 -9.37 -2.70
N VAL A 326 -11.35 -10.12 -2.28
CA VAL A 326 -11.35 -11.58 -2.33
C VAL A 326 -12.47 -12.10 -3.23
N SER A 327 -12.13 -13.04 -4.10
CA SER A 327 -13.10 -13.76 -4.91
C SER A 327 -13.75 -14.89 -4.12
N ALA A 328 -14.99 -15.23 -4.45
CA ALA A 328 -15.68 -16.38 -3.92
C ALA A 328 -16.67 -16.95 -4.93
N VAL A 329 -16.95 -18.25 -4.83
CA VAL A 329 -18.09 -18.88 -5.49
C VAL A 329 -19.24 -18.95 -4.49
N TYR A 330 -20.24 -18.10 -4.69
CA TYR A 330 -21.45 -18.01 -3.86
C TYR A 330 -22.61 -18.72 -4.56
N THR A 331 -23.20 -19.68 -3.87
CA THR A 331 -24.33 -20.48 -4.35
C THR A 331 -25.53 -20.30 -3.43
N PRO A 332 -26.61 -19.64 -3.89
CA PRO A 332 -27.85 -19.52 -3.13
C PRO A 332 -28.46 -20.89 -2.74
N SER A 333 -29.32 -20.88 -1.72
CA SER A 333 -30.04 -22.09 -1.31
C SER A 333 -30.81 -22.72 -2.47
N SER A 334 -30.72 -24.05 -2.61
CA SER A 334 -31.31 -24.87 -3.69
C SER A 334 -30.71 -24.71 -5.09
N PHE A 335 -29.65 -23.92 -5.24
CA PHE A 335 -28.94 -23.77 -6.52
C PHE A 335 -27.81 -24.79 -6.61
N THR A 336 -27.36 -25.08 -7.83
CA THR A 336 -26.20 -25.97 -8.05
C THR A 336 -24.92 -25.16 -7.91
N VAL A 337 -23.93 -25.69 -7.18
CA VAL A 337 -22.62 -25.04 -7.07
C VAL A 337 -21.95 -24.98 -8.44
N GLY A 338 -21.44 -23.80 -8.79
CA GLY A 338 -20.75 -23.57 -10.06
C GLY A 338 -21.67 -23.23 -11.23
N ASP A 339 -22.99 -23.31 -11.08
CA ASP A 339 -23.92 -22.80 -12.09
C ASP A 339 -24.01 -21.26 -12.01
N SER A 340 -24.08 -20.62 -13.17
CA SER A 340 -24.38 -19.20 -13.29
C SER A 340 -25.78 -18.85 -12.79
N TRP A 341 -25.92 -17.74 -12.07
CA TRP A 341 -27.22 -17.22 -11.59
C TRP A 341 -27.30 -15.69 -11.66
N PHE A 342 -28.50 -15.14 -11.47
CA PHE A 342 -28.76 -13.72 -11.70
C PHE A 342 -29.53 -13.08 -10.55
N ARG A 343 -29.34 -11.76 -10.37
CA ARG A 343 -30.20 -10.93 -9.53
C ARG A 343 -30.61 -9.67 -10.28
N LEU A 344 -31.86 -9.26 -10.14
CA LEU A 344 -32.38 -8.01 -10.71
C LEU A 344 -33.43 -7.44 -9.76
N LEU A 345 -33.26 -6.18 -9.35
CA LEU A 345 -34.20 -5.46 -8.48
C LEU A 345 -34.55 -6.26 -7.19
N GLY A 346 -33.55 -6.92 -6.61
CA GLY A 346 -33.71 -7.73 -5.39
C GLY A 346 -34.28 -9.14 -5.60
N VAL A 347 -34.70 -9.50 -6.81
CA VAL A 347 -35.19 -10.86 -7.14
C VAL A 347 -34.03 -11.70 -7.66
N THR A 348 -33.84 -12.89 -7.09
CA THR A 348 -32.83 -13.87 -7.52
C THR A 348 -33.44 -14.87 -8.50
N TYR A 349 -32.76 -15.12 -9.61
CA TYR A 349 -33.17 -16.04 -10.67
C TYR A 349 -32.12 -17.15 -10.80
N LYS A 350 -32.58 -18.41 -10.80
CA LYS A 350 -31.71 -19.59 -10.88
C LYS A 350 -31.11 -19.76 -12.27
N THR A 351 -31.81 -19.30 -13.31
CA THR A 351 -31.36 -19.43 -14.69
C THR A 351 -31.62 -18.16 -15.50
N LEU A 352 -30.87 -17.98 -16.59
CA LEU A 352 -31.14 -16.91 -17.55
C LEU A 352 -32.58 -17.01 -18.13
N VAL A 353 -33.09 -18.23 -18.33
CA VAL A 353 -34.44 -18.48 -18.87
C VAL A 353 -35.53 -17.94 -17.96
N GLU A 354 -35.36 -18.06 -16.63
CA GLU A 354 -36.30 -17.49 -15.66
C GLU A 354 -36.33 -15.95 -15.76
N LEU A 355 -35.16 -15.31 -15.85
CA LEU A 355 -35.06 -13.86 -16.02
C LEU A 355 -35.62 -13.40 -17.38
N GLN A 356 -35.34 -14.13 -18.46
CA GLN A 356 -35.89 -13.88 -19.80
C GLN A 356 -37.42 -14.00 -19.83
N THR A 357 -38.00 -14.90 -19.04
CA THR A 357 -39.46 -15.04 -18.94
C THR A 357 -40.10 -13.76 -18.40
N VAL A 358 -39.52 -13.16 -17.36
CA VAL A 358 -39.99 -11.88 -16.79
C VAL A 358 -39.79 -10.73 -17.79
N TYR A 359 -38.64 -10.66 -18.45
CA TYR A 359 -38.37 -9.68 -19.50
C TYR A 359 -39.37 -9.77 -20.66
N ASN A 360 -39.60 -10.97 -21.19
CA ASN A 360 -40.50 -11.19 -22.33
C ASN A 360 -41.96 -10.88 -21.96
N ALA A 361 -42.39 -11.19 -20.74
CA ALA A 361 -43.70 -10.79 -20.23
C ALA A 361 -43.84 -9.25 -20.18
N ALA A 362 -42.79 -8.54 -19.75
CA ALA A 362 -42.78 -7.07 -19.76
C ALA A 362 -42.82 -6.49 -21.18
N LYS A 363 -42.06 -7.06 -22.14
CA LYS A 363 -42.04 -6.60 -23.55
C LYS A 363 -43.35 -6.80 -24.29
N THR A 364 -44.11 -7.83 -23.94
CA THR A 364 -45.37 -8.19 -24.61
C THR A 364 -46.60 -7.56 -23.97
N ALA A 365 -46.45 -6.84 -22.85
CA ALA A 365 -47.52 -6.11 -22.21
C ALA A 365 -48.10 -5.04 -23.17
N ALA A 366 -49.44 -5.01 -23.31
CA ALA A 366 -50.12 -4.04 -24.18
C ALA A 366 -49.83 -2.58 -23.78
N THR A 367 -49.58 -2.33 -22.50
CA THR A 367 -49.04 -1.08 -21.97
C THR A 367 -48.14 -1.42 -20.79
N ALA A 368 -46.84 -1.19 -20.93
CA ALA A 368 -45.87 -1.49 -19.87
C ALA A 368 -46.04 -0.52 -18.70
N ASP A 369 -46.14 -1.05 -17.48
CA ASP A 369 -46.08 -0.23 -16.28
C ASP A 369 -44.63 0.22 -15.97
N ALA A 370 -44.45 0.99 -14.89
CA ALA A 370 -43.15 1.53 -14.51
C ALA A 370 -42.12 0.42 -14.19
N LEU A 371 -42.54 -0.65 -13.52
CA LEU A 371 -41.66 -1.77 -13.17
C LEU A 371 -41.27 -2.56 -14.42
N GLN A 372 -42.23 -2.85 -15.29
CA GLN A 372 -42.00 -3.52 -16.58
C GLN A 372 -41.04 -2.72 -17.45
N THR A 373 -41.24 -1.40 -17.54
CA THR A 373 -40.34 -0.49 -18.28
C THR A 373 -38.92 -0.51 -17.69
N GLN A 374 -38.81 -0.54 -16.36
CA GLN A 374 -37.51 -0.63 -15.67
C GLN A 374 -36.81 -1.97 -15.94
N ILE A 375 -37.53 -3.10 -15.86
CA ILE A 375 -36.99 -4.44 -16.18
C ILE A 375 -36.46 -4.47 -17.61
N ILE A 376 -37.23 -3.98 -18.59
CA ILE A 376 -36.81 -3.93 -19.99
C ILE A 376 -35.51 -3.14 -20.12
N THR A 377 -35.48 -1.94 -19.53
CA THR A 377 -34.33 -1.03 -19.61
C THR A 377 -33.06 -1.66 -19.03
N LEU A 378 -33.13 -2.24 -17.83
CA LEU A 378 -31.97 -2.81 -17.14
C LEU A 378 -31.44 -4.07 -17.84
N CYS A 379 -32.33 -4.92 -18.39
CA CYS A 379 -31.92 -6.07 -19.20
C CYS A 379 -31.29 -5.66 -20.54
N ASP A 380 -31.82 -4.63 -21.20
CA ASP A 380 -31.28 -4.12 -22.46
C ASP A 380 -29.90 -3.46 -22.25
N GLN A 381 -29.70 -2.73 -21.14
CA GLN A 381 -28.40 -2.18 -20.73
C GLN A 381 -27.37 -3.28 -20.46
N PHE A 382 -27.75 -4.31 -19.68
CA PHE A 382 -26.91 -5.47 -19.45
C PHE A 382 -26.51 -6.17 -20.76
N TYR A 383 -27.49 -6.42 -21.65
CA TYR A 383 -27.22 -7.02 -22.96
C TYR A 383 -26.22 -6.18 -23.78
N ALA A 384 -26.38 -4.85 -23.83
CA ALA A 384 -25.48 -3.97 -24.56
C ALA A 384 -24.03 -4.10 -24.07
N ARG A 385 -23.83 -4.16 -22.74
CA ARG A 385 -22.51 -4.36 -22.12
C ARG A 385 -21.93 -5.74 -22.42
N MET A 386 -22.73 -6.80 -22.29
CA MET A 386 -22.32 -8.17 -22.63
C MET A 386 -21.93 -8.30 -24.11
N LYS A 387 -22.68 -7.67 -25.02
CA LYS A 387 -22.38 -7.66 -26.47
C LYS A 387 -21.07 -6.94 -26.77
N ALA A 388 -20.82 -5.80 -26.12
CA ALA A 388 -19.58 -5.06 -26.28
C ALA A 388 -18.38 -5.89 -25.80
N ALA A 389 -18.50 -6.55 -24.64
CA ALA A 389 -17.50 -7.46 -24.11
C ALA A 389 -17.24 -8.65 -25.04
N ALA A 390 -18.30 -9.31 -25.51
CA ALA A 390 -18.19 -10.40 -26.47
C ALA A 390 -17.42 -9.97 -27.73
N THR A 391 -17.73 -8.78 -28.26
CA THR A 391 -17.04 -8.22 -29.43
C THR A 391 -15.54 -8.02 -29.17
N LYS A 392 -15.18 -7.43 -28.02
CA LYS A 392 -13.77 -7.25 -27.62
C LYS A 392 -13.04 -8.58 -27.46
N GLN A 393 -13.74 -9.62 -27.03
CA GLN A 393 -13.19 -10.97 -26.83
C GLN A 393 -13.32 -11.88 -28.08
N GLY A 394 -13.72 -11.34 -29.23
CA GLY A 394 -13.88 -12.13 -30.46
C GLY A 394 -14.98 -13.20 -30.41
N LYS A 395 -16.00 -12.99 -29.57
CA LYS A 395 -17.16 -13.87 -29.35
C LYS A 395 -18.43 -13.26 -29.95
N THR A 396 -19.41 -14.11 -30.20
CA THR A 396 -20.75 -13.71 -30.65
C THR A 396 -21.78 -14.07 -29.60
N VAL A 397 -22.80 -13.24 -29.45
CA VAL A 397 -23.96 -13.46 -28.59
C VAL A 397 -25.24 -13.25 -29.41
N GLY A 398 -26.37 -13.77 -28.93
CA GLY A 398 -27.69 -13.55 -29.52
C GLY A 398 -28.03 -12.09 -29.85
N ALA A 399 -29.07 -11.89 -30.69
CA ALA A 399 -29.38 -10.59 -31.26
C ALA A 399 -29.89 -9.54 -30.25
N ASP A 400 -30.44 -9.95 -29.12
CA ASP A 400 -30.96 -9.13 -28.03
C ASP A 400 -30.98 -9.94 -26.71
N PHE A 401 -31.45 -9.33 -25.61
CA PHE A 401 -31.55 -10.01 -24.31
C PHE A 401 -32.45 -11.26 -24.34
N ALA A 402 -33.47 -11.32 -25.20
CA ALA A 402 -34.35 -12.49 -25.31
C ALA A 402 -33.70 -13.65 -26.07
N ALA A 403 -32.72 -13.36 -26.94
CA ALA A 403 -32.07 -14.33 -27.81
C ALA A 403 -30.71 -14.85 -27.28
N ILE A 404 -30.07 -14.15 -26.33
CA ILE A 404 -28.83 -14.63 -25.71
C ILE A 404 -29.04 -15.93 -24.93
N THR A 405 -28.04 -16.81 -24.93
CA THR A 405 -28.07 -18.08 -24.19
C THR A 405 -27.07 -18.08 -23.04
N ILE A 406 -27.28 -18.93 -22.04
CA ILE A 406 -26.34 -19.03 -20.92
C ILE A 406 -24.96 -19.51 -21.37
N ALA A 407 -24.89 -20.41 -22.36
CA ALA A 407 -23.63 -20.88 -22.91
C ALA A 407 -22.81 -19.76 -23.58
N GLU A 408 -23.47 -18.80 -24.23
CA GLU A 408 -22.81 -17.63 -24.81
C GLU A 408 -22.29 -16.67 -23.72
N LEU A 409 -23.06 -16.47 -22.64
CA LEU A 409 -22.63 -15.64 -21.51
C LEU A 409 -21.49 -16.28 -20.71
N ASP A 410 -21.58 -17.58 -20.46
CA ASP A 410 -20.55 -18.35 -19.74
C ASP A 410 -19.24 -18.43 -20.54
N ALA A 411 -19.33 -18.35 -21.87
CA ALA A 411 -18.15 -18.31 -22.72
C ALA A 411 -17.37 -16.99 -22.61
N ILE A 412 -17.98 -15.88 -22.18
CA ILE A 412 -17.30 -14.57 -22.02
C ILE A 412 -16.41 -14.63 -20.78
N ALA A 413 -15.11 -14.36 -20.93
CA ALA A 413 -14.16 -14.38 -19.83
C ALA A 413 -14.51 -13.27 -18.83
N ASN A 414 -14.60 -13.62 -17.55
CA ASN A 414 -15.04 -12.72 -16.47
C ASN A 414 -16.34 -11.96 -16.80
N GLY A 415 -17.30 -12.67 -17.38
CA GLY A 415 -18.61 -12.18 -17.80
C GLY A 415 -19.37 -11.40 -16.73
N GLY A 416 -19.19 -11.73 -15.46
CA GLY A 416 -19.77 -11.00 -14.33
C GLY A 416 -19.35 -9.53 -14.26
N GLU A 417 -18.12 -9.18 -14.69
CA GLU A 417 -17.64 -7.80 -14.73
C GLU A 417 -18.54 -6.90 -15.58
N TYR A 418 -19.04 -7.42 -16.70
CA TYR A 418 -19.84 -6.63 -17.64
C TYR A 418 -21.29 -6.45 -17.18
N SER A 419 -21.65 -7.02 -16.04
CA SER A 419 -22.88 -6.68 -15.30
C SER A 419 -22.75 -5.42 -14.45
N LYS A 420 -21.53 -4.88 -14.27
CA LYS A 420 -21.27 -3.58 -13.66
C LYS A 420 -21.95 -2.43 -14.45
N PRO A 421 -22.75 -1.57 -13.80
CA PRO A 421 -23.42 -0.48 -14.49
C PRO A 421 -22.43 0.54 -15.05
N ALA A 422 -22.75 1.13 -16.19
CA ALA A 422 -22.03 2.30 -16.67
C ALA A 422 -22.28 3.49 -15.73
N ALA A 423 -21.44 4.53 -15.81
CA ALA A 423 -21.49 5.68 -14.91
C ALA A 423 -22.88 6.36 -14.78
N SER A 424 -23.64 6.42 -15.87
CA SER A 424 -24.97 7.01 -15.92
C SER A 424 -26.11 6.03 -15.59
N GLU A 425 -25.77 4.78 -15.25
CA GLU A 425 -26.71 3.70 -14.98
C GLU A 425 -26.76 3.39 -13.48
N ILE A 426 -27.88 2.83 -13.04
CA ILE A 426 -28.00 2.23 -11.70
C ILE A 426 -27.68 0.74 -11.78
N VAL A 427 -27.41 0.10 -10.64
CA VAL A 427 -27.27 -1.37 -10.58
C VAL A 427 -28.52 -2.04 -11.16
N GLY A 428 -28.31 -2.85 -12.20
CA GLY A 428 -29.36 -3.53 -12.96
C GLY A 428 -29.31 -5.03 -12.78
N VAL A 429 -29.13 -5.76 -13.88
CA VAL A 429 -28.88 -7.20 -13.83
C VAL A 429 -27.49 -7.42 -13.25
N GLU A 430 -27.42 -8.23 -12.20
CA GLU A 430 -26.20 -8.78 -11.62
C GLU A 430 -26.05 -10.21 -12.10
N TYR A 431 -24.95 -10.50 -12.80
CA TYR A 431 -24.69 -11.80 -13.41
C TYR A 431 -23.54 -12.50 -12.69
N PHE A 432 -23.88 -13.45 -11.82
CA PHE A 432 -22.92 -14.24 -11.06
C PHE A 432 -22.46 -15.43 -11.91
N GLN A 433 -21.55 -15.15 -12.85
CA GLN A 433 -20.99 -16.16 -13.75
C GLN A 433 -20.34 -17.29 -12.94
N ASN A 434 -20.82 -18.51 -13.12
CA ASN A 434 -20.42 -19.70 -12.36
C ASN A 434 -20.47 -19.48 -10.82
N GLY A 435 -21.35 -18.59 -10.37
CA GLY A 435 -21.48 -18.18 -8.96
C GLY A 435 -20.38 -17.27 -8.44
N VAL A 436 -19.45 -16.80 -9.29
CA VAL A 436 -18.34 -15.93 -8.86
C VAL A 436 -18.85 -14.56 -8.41
N CYS A 437 -18.35 -14.11 -7.27
CA CYS A 437 -18.49 -12.74 -6.76
C CYS A 437 -17.24 -12.29 -6.03
N TYR A 438 -17.17 -10.99 -5.72
CA TYR A 438 -16.05 -10.35 -5.06
C TYR A 438 -16.51 -9.58 -3.83
N TYR A 439 -15.70 -9.63 -2.78
CA TYR A 439 -15.91 -8.89 -1.54
C TYR A 439 -14.79 -7.87 -1.35
N ASN A 440 -15.16 -6.64 -0.96
CA ASN A 440 -14.22 -5.59 -0.58
C ASN A 440 -14.08 -5.52 0.93
N ILE A 441 -12.87 -5.59 1.44
CA ILE A 441 -12.56 -5.50 2.88
C ILE A 441 -11.65 -4.30 3.09
N LEU A 442 -12.21 -3.20 3.63
CA LEU A 442 -11.42 -2.04 4.04
C LEU A 442 -10.51 -2.42 5.21
N ILE A 443 -9.23 -2.08 5.13
CA ILE A 443 -8.24 -2.47 6.15
C ILE A 443 -8.25 -1.43 7.29
N ARG A 444 -8.54 -1.91 8.50
CA ARG A 444 -8.46 -1.11 9.74
C ARG A 444 -7.05 -1.16 10.31
N HIS A 445 -6.63 -0.06 10.93
CA HIS A 445 -5.30 0.07 11.54
C HIS A 445 -5.31 -0.16 13.04
N ASP A 446 -6.16 0.54 13.79
CA ASP A 446 -6.21 0.41 15.24
C ASP A 446 -7.61 0.02 15.72
N ASP A 447 -7.74 -1.20 16.25
CA ASP A 447 -9.01 -1.73 16.75
C ASP A 447 -9.52 -1.01 18.01
N ALA A 448 -8.65 -0.30 18.74
CA ALA A 448 -9.08 0.53 19.87
C ALA A 448 -9.87 1.76 19.40
N ILE A 449 -9.70 2.17 18.14
CA ILE A 449 -10.33 3.34 17.55
C ILE A 449 -11.66 2.94 16.91
N THR A 450 -12.74 3.08 17.67
CA THR A 450 -14.09 2.65 17.23
C THR A 450 -14.97 3.80 16.75
N ALA A 451 -14.64 5.04 17.10
CA ALA A 451 -15.45 6.22 16.77
C ALA A 451 -15.58 6.41 15.23
N THR A 452 -16.67 7.04 14.80
CA THR A 452 -16.97 7.22 13.37
C THR A 452 -15.97 8.18 12.75
N MET A 453 -15.31 7.75 11.68
CA MET A 453 -14.33 8.53 10.92
C MET A 453 -13.20 9.11 11.80
N GLU A 454 -12.87 8.47 12.92
CA GLU A 454 -11.80 8.92 13.80
C GLU A 454 -10.44 8.63 13.14
N LEU A 455 -9.46 9.52 13.36
CA LEU A 455 -8.11 9.38 12.82
C LEU A 455 -7.49 8.04 13.23
N GLY A 456 -6.80 7.36 12.31
CA GLY A 456 -6.09 6.11 12.59
C GLY A 456 -6.99 4.87 12.64
N LYS A 457 -8.28 5.00 12.34
CA LYS A 457 -9.19 3.85 12.25
C LYS A 457 -8.92 2.99 11.03
N TYR A 458 -8.74 3.61 9.86
CA TYR A 458 -8.42 2.96 8.60
C TYR A 458 -7.01 3.31 8.13
N GLY A 459 -6.41 2.43 7.32
CA GLY A 459 -5.10 2.67 6.71
C GLY A 459 -4.13 1.53 6.89
N VAL A 460 -3.08 1.55 6.07
CA VAL A 460 -1.97 0.59 6.14
C VAL A 460 -0.68 1.36 6.44
N VAL A 461 -0.06 1.07 7.57
CA VAL A 461 1.16 1.73 8.05
C VAL A 461 2.35 0.82 7.78
N ARG A 462 3.48 1.44 7.44
CA ARG A 462 4.76 0.77 7.21
C ARG A 462 5.15 -0.15 8.37
N ASN A 463 5.74 -1.30 8.07
CA ASN A 463 6.20 -2.29 9.06
C ASN A 463 5.12 -2.87 10.00
N ASN A 464 3.84 -2.73 9.68
CA ASN A 464 2.77 -3.50 10.30
C ASN A 464 2.39 -4.73 9.46
N TRP A 465 1.99 -5.80 10.14
CA TRP A 465 1.37 -6.98 9.54
C TRP A 465 -0.12 -7.01 9.90
N TYR A 466 -0.96 -6.84 8.88
CA TYR A 466 -2.41 -6.94 8.95
C TYR A 466 -2.88 -8.36 8.64
N THR A 467 -3.52 -9.02 9.60
CA THR A 467 -4.08 -10.36 9.43
C THR A 467 -5.61 -10.29 9.41
N LEU A 468 -6.19 -10.52 8.23
CA LEU A 468 -7.63 -10.47 7.98
C LEU A 468 -8.20 -11.90 8.04
N THR A 469 -9.14 -12.14 8.95
CA THR A 469 -9.81 -13.44 9.12
C THR A 469 -11.30 -13.32 8.84
N ILE A 470 -11.78 -13.95 7.77
CA ILE A 470 -13.20 -13.97 7.41
C ILE A 470 -13.94 -14.95 8.33
N ASN A 471 -14.92 -14.43 9.09
CA ASN A 471 -15.71 -15.19 10.06
C ASN A 471 -17.11 -15.54 9.53
N SER A 472 -17.74 -14.63 8.78
CA SER A 472 -19.06 -14.88 8.21
C SER A 472 -19.32 -14.15 6.91
N VAL A 473 -20.23 -14.72 6.12
CA VAL A 473 -20.82 -14.13 4.91
C VAL A 473 -22.26 -13.79 5.22
N LYS A 474 -22.69 -12.55 4.94
CA LYS A 474 -24.09 -12.13 5.15
C LYS A 474 -24.92 -12.21 3.88
N GLN A 475 -24.32 -11.87 2.74
CA GLN A 475 -24.97 -11.81 1.43
C GLN A 475 -23.93 -12.02 0.31
N PRO A 476 -24.34 -12.29 -0.94
CA PRO A 476 -23.40 -12.36 -2.06
C PRO A 476 -22.66 -11.03 -2.23
N GLY A 477 -21.40 -11.09 -2.65
CA GLY A 477 -20.62 -9.92 -3.07
C GLY A 477 -21.09 -9.35 -4.41
N THR A 478 -20.25 -8.54 -5.06
CA THR A 478 -20.53 -8.03 -6.41
C THR A 478 -20.05 -9.01 -7.49
N PRO A 479 -20.74 -9.13 -8.64
CA PRO A 479 -20.24 -9.95 -9.75
C PRO A 479 -19.00 -9.37 -10.48
N TRP A 480 -18.71 -8.09 -10.23
CA TRP A 480 -17.54 -7.35 -10.74
C TRP A 480 -16.54 -7.06 -9.63
N ILE A 481 -15.30 -6.74 -10.00
CA ILE A 481 -14.28 -6.28 -9.05
C ILE A 481 -14.76 -4.98 -8.41
N PRO A 482 -14.76 -4.86 -7.05
CA PRO A 482 -15.20 -3.66 -6.38
C PRO A 482 -14.45 -2.42 -6.85
N ASP A 483 -15.20 -1.42 -7.28
CA ASP A 483 -14.70 -0.14 -7.74
C ASP A 483 -15.53 0.96 -7.09
N LYS A 484 -14.85 1.81 -6.33
CA LYS A 484 -15.44 2.88 -5.52
C LYS A 484 -15.10 4.26 -6.06
N THR A 485 -14.45 4.32 -7.22
CA THR A 485 -14.15 5.55 -7.93
C THR A 485 -15.38 6.07 -8.67
N ASP A 486 -15.42 7.38 -8.92
CA ASP A 486 -16.38 7.94 -9.87
C ASP A 486 -15.73 7.94 -11.27
N PRO A 487 -16.24 7.16 -12.24
CA PRO A 487 -15.68 7.11 -13.59
C PRO A 487 -15.82 8.42 -14.38
N THR A 488 -16.60 9.39 -13.90
CA THR A 488 -16.80 10.70 -14.53
C THR A 488 -16.04 11.84 -13.84
N ASP A 489 -15.55 11.61 -12.63
CA ASP A 489 -14.86 12.61 -11.82
C ASP A 489 -13.70 11.97 -11.03
N PRO A 490 -12.44 12.08 -11.52
CA PRO A 490 -11.29 11.48 -10.87
C PRO A 490 -10.92 12.14 -9.54
N GLU A 491 -11.51 13.28 -9.19
CA GLU A 491 -11.29 14.02 -7.93
C GLU A 491 -12.37 13.70 -6.88
N LYS A 492 -13.29 12.78 -7.18
CA LYS A 492 -14.34 12.37 -6.24
C LYS A 492 -13.90 11.16 -5.39
N PRO A 493 -13.75 11.32 -4.06
CA PRO A 493 -13.07 10.36 -3.18
C PRO A 493 -13.94 9.17 -2.75
N GLY A 494 -15.14 9.01 -3.34
CA GLY A 494 -16.11 7.99 -2.95
C GLY A 494 -16.86 8.34 -1.65
N GLY A 495 -17.61 7.37 -1.12
CA GLY A 495 -18.29 7.50 0.17
C GLY A 495 -17.33 7.29 1.35
N ASN A 496 -17.73 7.69 2.55
CA ASN A 496 -16.98 7.46 3.77
C ASN A 496 -16.80 5.95 4.02
N ASP A 497 -15.70 5.57 4.66
CA ASP A 497 -15.41 4.16 4.96
C ASP A 497 -16.42 3.54 5.93
N ASP A 498 -16.89 4.30 6.91
CA ASP A 498 -17.88 3.81 7.88
C ASP A 498 -19.30 3.67 7.29
N ASP A 499 -19.55 4.22 6.10
CA ASP A 499 -20.79 4.02 5.34
C ASP A 499 -20.71 2.76 4.45
N ALA A 500 -19.58 2.05 4.44
CA ALA A 500 -19.43 0.83 3.66
C ALA A 500 -20.38 -0.26 4.14
N GLU A 501 -21.17 -0.81 3.20
CA GLU A 501 -22.07 -1.90 3.49
C GLU A 501 -21.28 -3.16 3.90
N ALA A 502 -21.68 -3.77 5.02
CA ALA A 502 -20.99 -4.93 5.56
C ALA A 502 -21.49 -6.24 4.92
N TYR A 503 -20.78 -6.73 3.89
CA TYR A 503 -21.06 -8.01 3.23
C TYR A 503 -20.50 -9.22 4.00
N LEU A 504 -19.37 -9.01 4.68
CA LEU A 504 -18.67 -10.01 5.49
C LEU A 504 -18.60 -9.55 6.96
N SER A 505 -18.35 -10.49 7.85
CA SER A 505 -17.72 -10.21 9.15
C SER A 505 -16.27 -10.66 9.07
N VAL A 506 -15.34 -9.72 9.27
CA VAL A 506 -13.90 -9.95 9.23
C VAL A 506 -13.31 -9.48 10.54
N ASN A 507 -12.46 -10.30 11.15
CA ASN A 507 -11.58 -9.88 12.23
C ASN A 507 -10.26 -9.42 11.62
N ILE A 508 -9.80 -8.23 11.98
CA ILE A 508 -8.50 -7.69 11.55
C ILE A 508 -7.64 -7.66 12.80
N VAL A 509 -6.42 -8.16 12.72
CA VAL A 509 -5.43 -8.02 13.80
C VAL A 509 -4.21 -7.35 13.19
N VAL A 510 -3.67 -6.36 13.89
CA VAL A 510 -2.51 -5.60 13.45
C VAL A 510 -1.37 -5.82 14.44
N ASP A 511 -0.33 -6.48 13.97
CA ASP A 511 0.86 -6.78 14.75
C ASP A 511 2.10 -6.06 14.18
N PRO A 512 3.11 -5.74 14.99
CA PRO A 512 4.41 -5.33 14.47
C PRO A 512 5.01 -6.43 13.59
N TRP A 513 5.54 -6.06 12.42
CA TRP A 513 6.18 -7.03 11.53
C TRP A 513 7.62 -7.32 11.96
N THR A 514 7.73 -8.20 12.93
CA THR A 514 9.00 -8.51 13.60
C THR A 514 9.92 -9.42 12.79
N THR A 515 11.22 -9.31 13.03
CA THR A 515 12.25 -10.24 12.56
C THR A 515 12.57 -11.30 13.60
N TRP A 516 13.27 -12.36 13.20
CA TRP A 516 13.71 -13.43 14.11
C TRP A 516 15.12 -13.90 13.75
N SER A 517 15.83 -14.47 14.73
CA SER A 517 17.15 -15.08 14.54
C SER A 517 17.07 -16.59 14.71
N GLN A 518 17.66 -17.34 13.78
CA GLN A 518 17.82 -18.79 13.88
C GLN A 518 19.23 -19.06 14.42
N GLY A 519 19.34 -19.27 15.73
CA GLY A 519 20.58 -19.76 16.34
C GLY A 519 20.82 -21.20 15.89
N VAL A 520 21.58 -21.40 14.82
CA VAL A 520 22.13 -22.71 14.50
C VAL A 520 23.53 -22.75 15.11
N ASP A 521 23.64 -23.34 16.30
CA ASP A 521 24.93 -23.86 16.74
C ASP A 521 25.30 -25.01 15.79
N LEU A 522 26.43 -24.87 15.08
CA LEU A 522 27.04 -25.96 14.29
C LEU A 522 27.74 -26.97 15.19
#